data_AF-A0A7C9F223-F1
#
_entry.id   AF-A0A7C9F223-F1
#
_cell.length_a   1.000
_cell.length_b   1.000
_cell.length_c   1.000
_cell.angle_alpha   90.00
_cell.angle_beta   90.00
_cell.angle_gamma   90.00
#
_symmetry.space_group_name_H-M   'P 1'
#
loop_
_entity.id
_entity.type
_entity.pdbx_description
1 polymer ?
#
loop_
_entity_poly.entity_id
_entity_poly.type
_entity_poly.pdbx_seq_one_letter_code
_entity_poly.pdbx_strand_id
1 'polypeptide(L)'
;KNPAHQTQAQTQSLSPAEFSHLLTKIAVAQICRSFGFKAIQSSALDSLSKVAALYIESLASRAASHAVVSGGRTQCNLFDIIVALEDLRLPSGFPGAGDVDRPLLSSYTLKELNRFVNGVDEVPFPRRIP
;
A
#
# COMPACT_ATOMS: atom_id res chain seq x y z
N LYS A 1 29.44 -28.60 -39.86
CA LYS A 1 28.87 -29.14 -38.61
C LYS A 1 29.16 -28.13 -37.49
N ASN A 2 28.27 -27.16 -37.28
CA ASN A 2 28.35 -26.18 -36.18
C ASN A 2 27.08 -26.35 -35.33
N PRO A 3 27.16 -26.56 -34.01
CA PRO A 3 25.98 -26.58 -33.17
C PRO A 3 25.58 -25.17 -32.76
N ALA A 4 24.30 -24.85 -32.93
CA ALA A 4 23.67 -23.61 -32.48
C ALA A 4 23.65 -23.55 -30.94
N HIS A 5 24.10 -22.43 -30.38
CA HIS A 5 23.83 -22.09 -28.98
C HIS A 5 22.37 -21.67 -28.85
N GLN A 6 21.54 -22.56 -28.29
CA GLN A 6 20.24 -22.20 -27.74
C GLN A 6 20.47 -21.50 -26.40
N THR A 7 20.31 -20.18 -26.36
CA THR A 7 20.13 -19.45 -25.10
C THR A 7 18.72 -19.74 -24.58
N GLN A 8 18.59 -20.76 -23.73
CA GLN A 8 17.37 -21.01 -22.97
C GLN A 8 17.26 -19.92 -21.91
N ALA A 9 16.28 -19.02 -22.06
CA ALA A 9 15.87 -18.11 -21.00
C ALA A 9 15.26 -18.96 -19.87
N GLN A 10 16.05 -19.22 -18.83
CA GLN A 10 15.57 -19.88 -17.63
C GLN A 10 14.61 -18.93 -16.90
N THR A 11 13.32 -19.23 -16.92
CA THR A 11 12.33 -18.55 -16.11
C THR A 11 12.54 -18.98 -14.65
N GLN A 12 13.37 -18.25 -13.91
CA GLN A 12 13.50 -18.46 -12.46
C GLN A 12 12.14 -18.20 -11.80
N SER A 13 11.63 -19.18 -11.05
CA SER A 13 10.44 -19.02 -10.22
C SER A 13 10.79 -18.14 -9.02
N LEU A 14 10.07 -17.03 -8.86
CA LEU A 14 10.19 -16.16 -7.70
C LEU A 14 9.56 -16.83 -6.48
N SER A 15 10.18 -16.67 -5.30
CA SER A 15 9.51 -16.97 -4.05
C SER A 15 8.33 -16.00 -3.83
N PRO A 16 7.31 -16.36 -3.03
CA PRO A 16 6.19 -15.46 -2.74
C PRO A 16 6.62 -14.11 -2.16
N ALA A 17 7.69 -14.08 -1.36
CA ALA A 17 8.24 -12.86 -0.79
C ALA A 17 8.90 -11.98 -1.85
N GLU A 18 9.70 -12.56 -2.75
CA GLU A 18 10.31 -11.82 -3.87
C GLU A 18 9.26 -11.29 -4.83
N PHE A 19 8.24 -12.09 -5.13
CA PHE A 19 7.11 -11.67 -5.96
C PHE A 19 6.37 -10.47 -5.34
N SER A 20 6.02 -10.56 -4.06
CA SER A 20 5.33 -9.48 -3.33
C SER A 20 6.18 -8.20 -3.28
N HIS A 21 7.49 -8.35 -3.08
CA HIS A 21 8.42 -7.22 -3.08
C HIS A 21 8.51 -6.55 -4.46
N LEU A 22 8.62 -7.34 -5.53
CA LEU A 22 8.64 -6.82 -6.90
C LEU A 22 7.33 -6.14 -7.29
N LEU A 23 6.18 -6.72 -6.90
CA LEU A 23 4.88 -6.13 -7.12
C LEU A 23 4.76 -4.77 -6.41
N THR A 24 5.22 -4.69 -5.16
CA THR A 24 5.26 -3.44 -4.40
C THR A 24 6.16 -2.41 -5.08
N LYS A 25 7.34 -2.81 -5.57
CA LYS A 25 8.24 -1.93 -6.35
C LYS A 25 7.58 -1.38 -7.60
N ILE A 26 6.83 -2.21 -8.33
CA ILE A 26 6.11 -1.76 -9.52
C ILE A 26 5.04 -0.73 -9.15
N ALA A 27 4.25 -1.00 -8.09
CA ALA A 27 3.23 -0.06 -7.62
C ALA A 27 3.83 1.29 -7.21
N VAL A 28 4.93 1.29 -6.43
CA VAL A 28 5.62 2.52 -6.03
C VAL A 28 6.18 3.26 -7.24
N ALA A 29 6.78 2.56 -8.20
CA ALA A 29 7.27 3.19 -9.43
C ALA A 29 6.13 3.81 -10.25
N GLN A 30 4.94 3.18 -10.27
CA GLN A 30 3.75 3.74 -10.92
C GLN A 30 3.26 5.01 -10.24
N ILE A 31 3.23 5.03 -8.90
CA ILE A 31 2.96 6.24 -8.11
C ILE A 31 3.98 7.33 -8.45
N CYS A 32 5.28 7.05 -8.40
CA CYS A 32 6.28 8.06 -8.76
C CYS A 32 6.05 8.62 -10.18
N ARG A 33 5.73 7.77 -11.16
CA ARG A 33 5.43 8.25 -12.51
C ARG A 33 4.16 9.09 -12.59
N SER A 34 3.09 8.77 -11.85
CA SER A 34 1.85 9.55 -11.84
C SER A 34 2.07 10.98 -11.31
N PHE A 35 3.05 11.14 -10.41
CA PHE A 35 3.49 12.44 -9.90
C PHE A 35 4.56 13.13 -10.76
N GLY A 36 4.85 12.63 -11.96
CA GLY A 36 5.74 13.27 -12.94
C GLY A 36 7.22 12.93 -12.79
N PHE A 37 7.61 12.01 -11.91
CA PHE A 37 9.00 11.54 -11.82
C PHE A 37 9.37 10.73 -13.06
N LYS A 38 10.44 11.14 -13.75
CA LYS A 38 10.95 10.46 -14.96
C LYS A 38 11.96 9.35 -14.63
N ALA A 39 12.59 9.42 -13.47
CA ALA A 39 13.56 8.46 -12.98
C ALA A 39 13.58 8.45 -11.44
N ILE A 40 14.00 7.33 -10.86
CA ILE A 40 14.21 7.16 -9.43
C ILE A 40 15.46 6.29 -9.21
N GLN A 41 16.27 6.62 -8.21
CA GLN A 41 17.41 5.79 -7.83
C GLN A 41 16.93 4.43 -7.32
N SER A 42 17.59 3.33 -7.70
CA SER A 42 17.17 1.98 -7.28
C SER A 42 17.05 1.84 -5.77
N SER A 43 18.02 2.35 -5.00
CA SER A 43 17.99 2.31 -3.54
C SER A 43 16.82 3.09 -2.93
N ALA A 44 16.43 4.21 -3.54
CA ALA A 44 15.28 4.99 -3.12
C ALA A 44 13.97 4.24 -3.42
N LEU A 45 13.86 3.65 -4.61
CA LEU A 45 12.70 2.81 -4.96
C LEU A 45 12.57 1.61 -4.03
N ASP A 46 13.68 0.93 -3.73
CA ASP A 46 13.71 -0.19 -2.78
C ASP A 46 13.28 0.24 -1.38
N SER A 47 13.75 1.40 -0.92
CA SER A 47 13.41 1.93 0.40
C SER A 47 11.95 2.34 0.50
N LEU A 48 11.42 3.07 -0.49
CA LEU A 48 10.01 3.45 -0.54
C LEU A 48 9.10 2.21 -0.63
N SER A 49 9.52 1.17 -1.35
CA SER A 49 8.77 -0.08 -1.45
C SER A 49 8.73 -0.83 -0.11
N LYS A 50 9.84 -0.82 0.64
CA LYS A 50 9.86 -1.37 2.01
C LYS A 50 8.95 -0.57 2.94
N VAL A 51 9.01 0.76 2.89
CA VAL A 51 8.13 1.63 3.69
C VAL A 51 6.66 1.40 3.36
N ALA A 52 6.31 1.29 2.07
CA ALA A 52 4.94 0.99 1.64
C ALA A 52 4.45 -0.36 2.17
N ALA A 53 5.27 -1.41 2.08
CA ALA A 53 4.93 -2.74 2.60
C ALA A 53 4.73 -2.70 4.12
N LEU A 54 5.65 -2.07 4.87
CA LEU A 54 5.57 -1.95 6.33
C LEU A 54 4.34 -1.14 6.77
N TYR A 55 3.96 -0.11 6.00
CA TYR A 55 2.76 0.67 6.28
C TYR A 55 1.48 -0.17 6.11
N ILE A 56 1.38 -0.94 5.02
CA ILE A 56 0.24 -1.84 4.77
C ILE A 56 0.16 -2.92 5.85
N GLU A 57 1.29 -3.53 6.22
CA GLU A 57 1.36 -4.53 7.29
C GLU A 57 0.91 -3.94 8.64
N SER A 58 1.41 -2.76 8.99
CA SER A 58 1.03 -2.06 10.22
C SER A 58 -0.46 -1.73 10.25
N LEU A 59 -1.03 -1.27 9.12
CA LEU A 59 -2.45 -0.97 8.99
C LEU A 59 -3.29 -2.24 9.16
N ALA A 60 -2.94 -3.32 8.46
CA ALA A 60 -3.66 -4.59 8.54
C ALA A 60 -3.61 -5.20 9.94
N SER A 61 -2.45 -5.18 10.59
CA SER A 61 -2.27 -5.69 11.97
C SER A 61 -3.15 -4.93 12.97
N ARG A 62 -3.21 -3.60 12.85
CA ARG A 62 -4.05 -2.77 13.72
C ARG A 62 -5.54 -2.97 13.45
N ALA A 63 -5.95 -3.05 12.19
CA ALA A 63 -7.34 -3.36 11.85
C ALA A 63 -7.77 -4.73 12.41
N ALA A 64 -6.91 -5.75 12.29
CA ALA A 64 -7.16 -7.07 12.89
C ALA A 64 -7.28 -7.00 14.42
N SER A 65 -6.44 -6.21 15.05
CA SER A 65 -6.48 -6.00 16.51
C SER A 65 -7.79 -5.34 16.93
N HIS A 66 -8.25 -4.32 16.20
CA HIS A 66 -9.54 -3.64 16.45
C HIS A 66 -10.74 -4.58 16.27
N ALA A 67 -10.72 -5.43 15.24
CA ALA A 67 -11.78 -6.43 15.03
C ALA A 67 -11.93 -7.37 16.23
N VAL A 68 -10.80 -7.82 16.80
CA VAL A 68 -10.76 -8.72 17.96
C VAL A 68 -11.14 -7.97 19.24
N VAL A 69 -10.51 -6.84 19.54
CA VAL A 69 -10.65 -6.15 20.82
C VAL A 69 -12.02 -5.48 20.97
N SER A 70 -12.48 -4.76 19.95
CA SER A 70 -13.74 -4.00 20.02
C SER A 70 -14.96 -4.84 19.64
N GLY A 71 -14.77 -5.85 18.79
CA GLY A 71 -15.87 -6.63 18.23
C GLY A 71 -15.93 -8.09 18.68
N GLY A 72 -14.88 -8.65 19.29
CA GLY A 72 -14.76 -10.09 19.51
C GLY A 72 -14.76 -10.90 18.21
N ARG A 73 -14.46 -10.25 17.07
CA ARG A 73 -14.55 -10.83 15.72
C ARG A 73 -13.16 -11.25 15.24
N THR A 74 -13.12 -12.33 14.46
CA THR A 74 -11.91 -12.75 13.73
C THR A 74 -11.82 -12.15 12.32
N GLN A 75 -12.91 -11.58 11.82
CA GLN A 75 -13.01 -10.98 10.50
C GLN A 75 -13.05 -9.46 10.61
N CYS A 76 -12.11 -8.79 9.94
CA CYS A 76 -12.10 -7.33 9.80
C CYS A 76 -13.25 -6.86 8.91
N ASN A 77 -13.78 -5.69 9.22
CA ASN A 77 -14.70 -4.94 8.37
C ASN A 77 -14.15 -3.53 8.09
N LEU A 78 -14.92 -2.74 7.34
CA LEU A 78 -14.53 -1.38 6.97
C LEU A 78 -14.28 -0.48 8.19
N PHE A 79 -15.07 -0.61 9.26
CA PHE A 79 -14.90 0.22 10.46
C PHE A 79 -13.56 -0.04 11.14
N ASP A 80 -13.13 -1.31 11.21
CA ASP A 80 -11.84 -1.65 11.81
C ASP A 80 -10.66 -0.99 11.04
N ILE A 81 -10.76 -0.91 9.71
CA ILE A 81 -9.78 -0.23 8.86
C ILE A 81 -9.81 1.28 9.07
N ILE A 82 -11.00 1.88 9.16
CA ILE A 82 -11.17 3.32 9.42
C ILE A 82 -10.53 3.70 10.76
N VAL A 83 -10.81 2.92 11.80
CA VAL A 83 -10.23 3.14 13.12
C VAL A 83 -8.70 2.98 13.04
N ALA A 84 -8.19 1.93 12.40
CA ALA A 84 -6.75 1.72 12.22
C ALA A 84 -6.03 2.87 11.47
N LEU A 85 -6.70 3.51 10.50
CA LEU A 85 -6.18 4.67 9.78
C LEU A 85 -6.09 5.91 10.68
N GLU A 86 -7.10 6.18 11.50
CA GLU A 86 -7.05 7.27 12.50
C GLU A 86 -5.94 7.04 13.53
N ASP A 87 -5.77 5.79 13.92
CA ASP A 87 -4.78 5.29 14.87
C ASP A 87 -3.32 5.40 14.40
N LEU A 88 -3.11 5.26 13.08
CA LEU A 88 -1.80 5.42 12.43
C LEU A 88 -1.49 6.86 12.05
N ARG A 89 -2.43 7.79 12.29
CA ARG A 89 -2.23 9.19 11.99
C ARG A 89 -1.05 9.75 12.79
N LEU A 90 -0.21 10.55 12.14
CA LEU A 90 0.88 11.26 12.81
C LEU A 90 0.32 12.30 13.81
N PRO A 91 0.86 12.38 15.05
CA PRO A 91 0.39 13.32 16.08
C PRO A 91 0.44 14.80 15.67
N SER A 92 1.30 15.16 14.72
CA SER A 92 1.46 16.52 14.21
C SER A 92 0.93 16.59 12.77
N GLY A 93 -0.28 17.14 12.55
CA GLY A 93 -0.68 17.40 11.17
C GLY A 93 -1.95 18.18 10.87
N PHE A 94 -3.07 18.01 11.58
CA PHE A 94 -4.30 18.75 11.19
C PHE A 94 -5.23 19.11 12.36
N PRO A 95 -5.91 20.28 12.30
CA PRO A 95 -6.92 20.68 13.27
C PRO A 95 -8.04 19.63 13.40
N GLY A 96 -8.51 19.36 14.62
CA GLY A 96 -9.58 18.39 14.88
C GLY A 96 -9.13 17.00 15.34
N ALA A 97 -7.85 16.83 15.69
CA ALA A 97 -7.31 15.55 16.21
C ALA A 97 -7.85 15.09 17.58
N GLY A 98 -8.59 15.95 18.29
CA GLY A 98 -9.09 15.67 19.63
C GLY A 98 -10.59 15.40 19.74
N ASP A 99 -11.33 15.36 18.64
CA ASP A 99 -12.78 15.11 18.68
C ASP A 99 -13.06 13.61 18.57
N VAL A 100 -13.13 12.96 19.74
CA VAL A 100 -13.35 11.51 19.91
C VAL A 100 -14.81 11.12 19.67
N ASP A 101 -15.75 12.09 19.76
CA ASP A 101 -17.19 11.85 19.70
C ASP A 101 -17.79 12.01 18.29
N ARG A 102 -16.94 12.20 17.26
CA ARG A 102 -17.41 12.32 15.88
C ARG A 102 -17.76 10.95 15.27
N PRO A 103 -18.78 10.86 14.39
CA PRO A 103 -19.02 9.64 13.62
C PRO A 103 -17.77 9.22 12.83
N LEU A 104 -17.40 7.94 12.82
CA LEU A 104 -16.20 7.45 12.11
C LEU A 104 -16.17 7.83 10.62
N LEU A 105 -17.33 7.88 9.97
CA LEU A 105 -17.48 8.31 8.57
C LEU A 105 -17.18 9.80 8.34
N SER A 106 -17.13 10.59 9.42
CA SER A 106 -16.75 12.01 9.39
C SER A 106 -15.26 12.24 9.64
N SER A 107 -14.48 11.16 9.81
CA SER A 107 -13.02 11.15 9.90
C SER A 107 -12.38 12.08 8.86
N TYR A 108 -11.49 12.95 9.33
CA TYR A 108 -10.70 13.81 8.43
C TYR A 108 -9.81 12.97 7.52
N THR A 109 -9.18 11.92 8.05
CA THR A 109 -8.34 11.00 7.28
C THR A 109 -9.09 10.38 6.11
N LEU A 110 -10.33 9.93 6.34
CA LEU A 110 -11.18 9.41 5.27
C LEU A 110 -11.62 10.47 4.26
N LYS A 111 -11.93 11.69 4.71
CA LYS A 111 -12.28 12.78 3.81
C LYS A 111 -11.11 13.15 2.90
N GLU A 112 -9.90 13.21 3.43
CA GLU A 112 -8.69 13.46 2.64
C GLU A 112 -8.39 12.30 1.69
N LEU A 113 -8.55 11.04 2.14
CA LEU A 113 -8.40 9.88 1.26
C LEU A 113 -9.43 9.91 0.12
N ASN A 114 -10.69 10.22 0.43
CA ASN A 114 -11.73 10.38 -0.59
C ASN A 114 -11.39 11.51 -1.56
N ARG A 115 -10.90 12.67 -1.07
CA ARG A 115 -10.45 13.76 -1.95
C ARG A 115 -9.30 13.32 -2.85
N PHE A 116 -8.32 12.59 -2.31
CA PHE A 116 -7.18 12.07 -3.05
C PHE A 116 -7.64 11.11 -4.16
N VAL A 117 -8.48 10.12 -3.82
CA VAL A 117 -8.99 9.14 -4.79
C VAL A 117 -9.79 9.82 -5.91
N ASN A 118 -10.56 10.85 -5.60
CA ASN A 118 -11.31 11.61 -6.61
C ASN A 118 -10.45 12.59 -7.43
N GLY A 119 -9.22 12.87 -6.98
CA GLY A 119 -8.33 13.86 -7.60
C GLY A 119 -7.14 13.26 -8.36
N VAL A 120 -6.97 11.94 -8.33
CA VAL A 120 -5.84 11.24 -8.96
C VAL A 120 -6.35 10.35 -10.08
N ASP A 121 -5.73 10.46 -11.25
CA ASP A 121 -5.94 9.51 -12.33
C ASP A 121 -5.37 8.14 -11.93
N GLU A 122 -6.22 7.11 -11.96
CA GLU A 122 -5.81 5.75 -11.62
C GLU A 122 -4.70 5.25 -12.58
N VAL A 123 -3.63 4.70 -12.01
CA VAL A 123 -2.55 4.07 -12.78
C VAL A 123 -2.60 2.55 -12.59
N PRO A 124 -3.27 1.80 -13.48
CA PRO A 124 -3.42 0.36 -13.34
C PRO A 124 -2.09 -0.36 -13.57
N PHE A 125 -1.94 -1.57 -13.02
CA PHE A 125 -0.78 -2.42 -13.35
C PHE A 125 -0.69 -2.67 -14.86
N PRO A 126 0.52 -2.68 -15.46
CA PRO A 126 0.65 -2.82 -16.92
C PRO A 126 0.16 -4.17 -17.46
N ARG A 127 0.08 -5.17 -16.58
CA ARG A 127 -0.43 -6.52 -16.85
C ARG A 127 -1.27 -6.96 -15.66
N ARG A 128 -2.20 -7.89 -15.89
CA ARG A 128 -2.92 -8.55 -14.80
C ARG A 128 -1.92 -9.21 -13.86
N ILE A 129 -2.14 -9.04 -12.56
CA ILE A 129 -1.36 -9.73 -11.54
C ILE A 129 -1.71 -11.23 -11.66
N PRO A 130 -0.69 -12.12 -11.82
CA PRO A 130 -0.87 -13.56 -11.87
C PRO A 130 -1.60 -14.16 -10.67
#